data_AF-A0A952KY09-F1
#
_entry.id   AF-A0A952KY09-F1
#
_cell.length_a   1.000
_cell.length_b   1.000
_cell.length_c   1.000
_cell.angle_alpha   90.00
_cell.angle_beta   90.00
_cell.angle_gamma   90.00
#
_symmetry.space_group_name_H-M   'P 1'
#
loop_
_entity.id
_entity.type
_entity.pdbx_description
1 polymer ?
#
loop_
_entity_poly.entity_id
_entity_poly.type
_entity_poly.pdbx_seq_one_letter_code
_entity_poly.pdbx_strand_id
1 'polypeptide(L)'
;MALHLVQLTNGVQRRVARVDGDGLMCLSNVSSVYDLARDCVRARQSLAVYAEALDVDATLRYEPIYAGQSEWRLLPPVDVPGNPSRCIVSGTGLTHLGSAASRQAMHAMQAEAMTDSMRMFQWGLQEGNPGKGKVGIAPEWFYKGTGTMVRAHLQPLDVPFYAEDGGEEAEVAAIYFIDDEGTPQRLGFTAGNEFSDHVFEKKNYL
;
A
#
# COMPACT_ATOMS: atom_id res chain seq x y z
N MET A 1 15.12 7.58 14.74
CA MET A 1 15.36 6.56 13.69
C MET A 1 14.09 6.42 12.86
N ALA A 2 14.13 5.77 11.69
CA ALA A 2 12.92 5.45 10.96
C ALA A 2 12.15 4.34 11.71
N LEU A 3 10.85 4.52 11.91
CA LEU A 3 9.98 3.51 12.53
C LEU A 3 9.55 2.51 11.46
N HIS A 4 9.80 1.22 11.69
CA HIS A 4 9.29 0.13 10.88
C HIS A 4 8.29 -0.68 11.70
N LEU A 5 7.05 -0.77 11.21
CA LEU A 5 5.96 -1.52 11.84
C LEU A 5 5.55 -2.71 10.98
N VAL A 6 5.23 -3.82 11.64
CA VAL A 6 4.60 -4.98 11.01
C VAL A 6 3.39 -5.42 11.82
N GLN A 7 2.42 -6.02 11.12
CA GLN A 7 1.30 -6.73 11.74
C GLN A 7 1.52 -8.23 11.60
N LEU A 8 1.19 -9.00 12.64
CA LEU A 8 1.48 -10.43 12.74
C LEU A 8 0.28 -11.20 13.26
N THR A 9 0.09 -12.43 12.79
CA THR A 9 -0.87 -13.38 13.35
C THR A 9 -0.31 -14.80 13.42
N ASN A 10 -0.73 -15.58 14.40
CA ASN A 10 -0.51 -17.02 14.47
C ASN A 10 -1.83 -17.82 14.30
N GLY A 11 -2.88 -17.18 13.77
CA GLY A 11 -4.22 -17.75 13.62
C GLY A 11 -5.13 -17.61 14.84
N VAL A 12 -4.58 -17.36 16.04
CA VAL A 12 -5.34 -17.14 17.28
C VAL A 12 -5.18 -15.71 17.78
N GLN A 13 -3.96 -15.19 17.70
CA GLN A 13 -3.58 -13.86 18.18
C GLN A 13 -3.20 -12.96 17.02
N ARG A 14 -3.36 -11.65 17.24
CA ARG A 14 -2.83 -10.58 16.39
C ARG A 14 -1.92 -9.68 17.21
N ARG A 15 -0.83 -9.22 16.60
CA ARG A 15 0.14 -8.31 17.21
C ARG A 15 0.58 -7.25 16.21
N VAL A 16 0.86 -6.06 16.71
CA VAL A 16 1.67 -5.05 16.01
C VAL A 16 3.06 -5.08 16.62
N ALA A 17 4.11 -5.05 15.80
CA ALA A 17 5.48 -5.03 16.28
C ALA A 17 6.31 -3.94 15.63
N ARG A 18 7.21 -3.34 16.41
CA ARG A 18 8.33 -2.55 15.89
C ARG A 18 9.44 -3.49 15.46
N VAL A 19 10.01 -3.25 14.28
CA VAL A 19 11.21 -3.96 13.83
C VAL A 19 12.43 -3.31 14.49
N ASP A 20 13.26 -4.12 15.15
CA ASP A 20 14.51 -3.71 15.76
C ASP A 20 15.59 -4.76 15.48
N GLY A 21 16.49 -4.49 14.54
CA GLY A 21 17.46 -5.46 14.05
C GLY A 21 16.80 -6.72 13.49
N ASP A 22 17.11 -7.88 14.08
CA ASP A 22 16.52 -9.18 13.77
C ASP A 22 15.28 -9.51 14.63
N GLY A 23 14.89 -8.60 15.52
CA GLY A 23 13.79 -8.73 16.45
C GLY A 23 12.52 -7.96 16.04
N LEU A 24 11.38 -8.48 16.48
CA LEU A 24 10.08 -7.85 16.41
C LEU A 24 9.57 -7.60 17.83
N MET A 25 9.64 -6.34 18.27
CA MET A 25 9.15 -5.90 19.58
C MET A 25 7.62 -5.74 19.51
N CYS A 26 6.88 -6.74 20.01
CA CYS A 26 5.43 -6.76 19.96
C CYS A 26 4.84 -5.79 20.99
N LEU A 27 4.15 -4.76 20.50
CA LEU A 27 3.62 -3.67 21.30
C LEU A 27 2.41 -4.11 22.10
N SER A 28 2.36 -3.71 23.37
CA SER A 28 1.25 -3.98 24.27
C SER A 28 0.00 -3.19 23.90
N ASN A 29 -1.17 -3.74 24.23
CA ASN A 29 -2.48 -3.10 24.10
C ASN A 29 -2.90 -2.69 22.67
N VAL A 30 -2.25 -3.21 21.64
CA VAL A 30 -2.58 -2.90 20.25
C VAL A 30 -2.55 -4.14 19.35
N SER A 31 -3.62 -4.32 18.56
CA SER A 31 -3.80 -5.50 17.71
C SER A 31 -3.76 -5.20 16.21
N SER A 32 -3.82 -3.92 15.84
CA SER A 32 -3.68 -3.47 14.46
C SER A 32 -3.00 -2.10 14.33
N VAL A 33 -2.35 -1.85 13.19
CA VAL A 33 -1.76 -0.52 12.91
C VAL A 33 -2.85 0.54 12.76
N TYR A 34 -4.06 0.15 12.36
CA TYR A 34 -5.23 1.03 12.36
C TYR A 34 -5.59 1.51 13.78
N ASP A 35 -5.65 0.59 14.75
CA ASP A 35 -5.89 0.95 16.16
C ASP A 35 -4.74 1.81 16.71
N LEU A 36 -3.49 1.45 16.39
CA LEU A 36 -2.31 2.23 16.77
C LEU A 36 -2.40 3.68 16.28
N ALA A 37 -2.76 3.86 15.00
CA ALA A 37 -2.90 5.17 14.39
C ALA A 37 -4.04 5.98 15.03
N ARG A 38 -5.19 5.36 15.26
CA ARG A 38 -6.33 5.99 15.91
C ARG A 38 -5.97 6.48 17.32
N ASP A 39 -5.31 5.65 18.10
CA ASP A 39 -4.95 5.99 19.48
C ASP A 39 -3.83 7.05 19.52
N CYS A 40 -2.89 6.99 18.57
CA CYS A 40 -1.86 8.01 18.36
C CYS A 40 -2.45 9.39 18.04
N VAL A 41 -3.44 9.46 17.14
CA VAL A 41 -4.13 10.72 16.78
C VAL A 41 -4.87 11.29 17.98
N ARG A 42 -5.58 10.45 18.74
CA ARG A 42 -6.26 10.84 19.98
C ARG A 42 -5.29 11.37 21.03
N ALA A 43 -4.10 10.78 21.13
CA ALA A 43 -3.03 11.23 22.02
C ALA A 43 -2.30 12.48 21.49
N ARG A 44 -2.58 12.93 20.26
CA ARG A 44 -1.91 14.07 19.59
C ARG A 44 -0.39 13.92 19.55
N GLN A 45 0.08 12.70 19.33
CA GLN A 45 1.49 12.37 19.19
C GLN A 45 1.82 11.95 17.76
N SER A 46 3.11 11.92 17.43
CA SER A 46 3.55 11.27 16.20
C SER A 46 3.54 9.74 16.39
N LEU A 47 3.30 9.01 15.30
CA LEU A 47 3.25 7.55 15.33
C LEU A 47 4.54 6.93 15.90
N ALA A 48 5.69 7.52 15.58
CA ALA A 48 6.99 7.13 16.12
C ALA A 48 7.05 7.24 17.65
N VAL A 49 6.72 8.43 18.18
CA VAL A 49 6.77 8.67 19.63
C VAL A 49 5.75 7.79 20.37
N TYR A 50 4.54 7.66 19.83
CA TYR A 50 3.50 6.84 20.44
C TYR A 50 3.90 5.36 20.48
N ALA A 51 4.39 4.81 19.37
CA ALA A 51 4.80 3.39 19.29
C ALA A 51 6.05 3.07 20.11
N GLU A 52 6.98 4.02 20.27
CA GLU A 52 8.16 3.86 21.13
C GLU A 52 7.82 3.88 22.62
N ALA A 53 6.76 4.60 23.01
CA ALA A 53 6.32 4.70 24.40
C ALA A 53 5.49 3.51 24.91
N LEU A 54 5.00 2.66 24.00
CA LEU A 54 4.25 1.45 24.39
C LEU A 54 5.18 0.38 24.97
N ASP A 55 4.68 -0.29 26.00
CA ASP A 55 5.31 -1.49 26.55
C ASP A 55 5.43 -2.60 25.48
N VAL A 56 6.31 -3.56 25.75
CA VAL A 56 6.58 -4.70 24.86
C VAL A 56 6.18 -5.99 25.56
N ASP A 57 5.13 -6.64 25.07
CA ASP A 57 4.62 -7.90 25.63
C ASP A 57 5.49 -9.11 25.26
N ALA A 58 6.17 -9.05 24.12
CA ALA A 58 7.00 -10.13 23.61
C ALA A 58 8.00 -9.64 22.56
N THR A 59 9.09 -10.38 22.41
CA THR A 59 10.02 -10.23 21.30
C THR A 59 10.01 -11.50 20.47
N LEU A 60 9.75 -11.37 19.17
CA LEU A 60 9.83 -12.48 18.21
C LEU A 60 11.05 -12.31 17.31
N ARG A 61 11.56 -13.40 16.74
CA ARG A 61 12.58 -13.34 15.68
C ARG A 61 11.93 -13.09 14.33
N TYR A 62 12.45 -12.11 13.59
CA TYR A 62 11.88 -11.71 12.30
C TYR A 62 12.11 -12.77 11.22
N GLU A 63 13.35 -13.23 11.04
CA GLU A 63 13.71 -14.08 9.89
C GLU A 63 12.83 -15.34 9.71
N PRO A 64 12.53 -16.16 10.75
CA PRO A 64 11.67 -17.33 10.57
C PRO A 64 10.24 -16.98 10.16
N ILE A 65 9.73 -15.80 10.55
CA ILE A 65 8.40 -15.32 10.16
C ILE A 65 8.42 -14.88 8.70
N TYR A 66 9.43 -14.09 8.32
CA TYR A 66 9.60 -13.59 6.96
C TYR A 66 9.80 -14.73 5.95
N ALA A 67 10.54 -15.77 6.33
CA ALA A 67 10.76 -16.97 5.53
C ALA A 67 9.56 -17.96 5.53
N GLY A 68 8.49 -17.67 6.27
CA GLY A 68 7.32 -18.55 6.36
C GLY A 68 7.54 -19.84 7.17
N GLN A 69 8.60 -19.90 7.98
CA GLN A 69 9.03 -21.06 8.78
C GLN A 69 8.58 -20.99 10.25
N SER A 70 7.89 -19.92 10.65
CA SER A 70 7.31 -19.77 11.99
C SER A 70 5.87 -20.30 12.05
N GLU A 71 5.20 -20.21 13.19
CA GLU A 71 3.73 -20.24 13.29
C GLU A 71 3.12 -18.85 13.06
N TRP A 72 3.89 -17.80 13.36
CA TRP A 72 3.50 -16.43 13.06
C TRP A 72 3.67 -16.16 11.56
N ARG A 73 2.77 -15.34 11.02
CA ARG A 73 2.80 -14.83 9.64
C ARG A 73 2.61 -13.32 9.66
N LEU A 74 3.21 -12.65 8.68
CA LEU A 74 2.93 -11.24 8.42
C LEU A 74 1.50 -11.10 7.90
N LEU A 75 0.86 -10.02 8.32
CA LEU A 75 -0.40 -9.53 7.80
C LEU A 75 -0.13 -8.33 6.87
N PRO A 76 -1.13 -7.84 6.12
CA PRO A 76 -0.97 -6.60 5.38
C PRO A 76 -0.47 -5.47 6.32
N PRO A 77 0.36 -4.54 5.83
CA PRO A 77 0.92 -3.47 6.67
C PRO A 77 -0.13 -2.68 7.44
N VAL A 78 -1.31 -2.48 6.83
CA VAL A 78 -2.52 -1.92 7.46
C VAL A 78 -3.76 -2.64 6.93
N ASP A 79 -4.73 -2.86 7.81
CA ASP A 79 -6.09 -3.33 7.53
C ASP A 79 -7.03 -2.78 8.61
N VAL A 80 -8.34 -2.95 8.42
CA VAL A 80 -9.36 -2.60 9.42
C VAL A 80 -10.00 -3.90 9.92
N PRO A 81 -9.59 -4.43 11.09
CA PRO A 81 -10.09 -5.70 11.60
C PRO A 81 -11.62 -5.77 11.61
N GLY A 82 -12.18 -6.83 11.02
CA GLY A 82 -13.62 -7.04 10.94
C GLY A 82 -14.37 -6.14 9.95
N ASN A 83 -13.72 -5.19 9.29
CA ASN A 83 -14.36 -4.30 8.32
C ASN A 83 -13.45 -3.96 7.12
N PRO A 84 -13.13 -4.96 6.27
CA PRO A 84 -12.20 -4.77 5.16
C PRO A 84 -12.69 -3.73 4.13
N SER A 85 -14.00 -3.48 4.03
CA SER A 85 -14.57 -2.43 3.19
C SER A 85 -14.16 -1.00 3.56
N ARG A 86 -13.63 -0.80 4.78
CA ARG A 86 -13.09 0.50 5.22
C ARG A 86 -11.62 0.70 4.87
N CYS A 87 -10.97 -0.28 4.26
CA CYS A 87 -9.66 -0.12 3.66
C CYS A 87 -9.86 0.03 2.14
N ILE A 88 -9.55 1.19 1.58
CA ILE A 88 -9.64 1.45 0.14
C ILE A 88 -8.25 1.30 -0.47
N VAL A 89 -8.18 0.58 -1.58
CA VAL A 89 -6.97 0.45 -2.40
C VAL A 89 -7.20 1.17 -3.72
N SER A 90 -6.36 2.15 -4.00
CA SER A 90 -6.33 2.90 -5.25
C SER A 90 -4.92 2.97 -5.79
N GLY A 91 -4.79 3.11 -7.10
CA GLY A 91 -3.51 3.30 -7.75
C GLY A 91 -3.51 4.50 -8.70
N THR A 92 -2.33 4.81 -9.21
CA THR A 92 -2.09 5.81 -10.24
C THR A 92 -1.04 5.23 -11.18
N GLY A 93 -1.34 5.17 -12.47
CA GLY A 93 -0.34 4.85 -13.49
C GLY A 93 0.43 6.09 -13.92
N LEU A 94 1.32 5.92 -14.90
CA LEU A 94 2.08 7.00 -15.55
C LEU A 94 2.95 7.85 -14.61
N THR A 95 3.41 7.30 -13.49
CA THR A 95 4.12 8.04 -12.45
C THR A 95 5.63 8.11 -12.66
N HIS A 96 6.18 7.33 -13.60
CA HIS A 96 7.61 7.33 -13.93
C HIS A 96 7.86 7.21 -15.44
N LEU A 97 9.04 7.65 -15.90
CA LEU A 97 9.39 7.69 -17.33
C LEU A 97 9.25 6.33 -18.04
N GLY A 98 9.54 5.23 -17.32
CA GLY A 98 9.36 3.87 -17.83
C GLY A 98 7.90 3.50 -18.08
N SER A 99 6.99 3.81 -17.15
CA SER A 99 5.55 3.54 -17.30
C SER A 99 4.96 4.30 -18.50
N ALA A 100 5.38 5.55 -18.72
CA ALA A 100 4.95 6.33 -19.86
C ALA A 100 5.40 5.73 -21.20
N ALA A 101 6.65 5.25 -21.27
CA ALA A 101 7.19 4.61 -22.47
C ALA A 101 6.49 3.27 -22.76
N SER A 102 6.25 2.44 -21.74
CA SER A 102 5.53 1.17 -21.88
C SER A 102 4.08 1.38 -22.35
N ARG A 103 3.36 2.35 -21.76
CA ARG A 103 2.02 2.72 -22.23
C ARG A 103 2.03 3.20 -23.67
N GLN A 104 2.94 4.09 -24.04
CA GLN A 104 3.01 4.56 -25.42
C GLN A 104 3.31 3.41 -26.40
N ALA A 105 4.13 2.44 -26.02
CA ALA A 105 4.40 1.26 -26.83
C ALA A 105 3.16 0.36 -27.00
N MET A 106 2.29 0.26 -26.00
CA MET A 106 0.99 -0.42 -26.14
C MET A 106 0.09 0.27 -27.17
N HIS A 107 0.19 1.60 -27.32
CA HIS A 107 -0.63 2.41 -28.23
C HIS A 107 -0.03 2.67 -29.61
N ALA A 108 1.25 2.35 -29.83
CA ALA A 108 1.96 2.67 -31.08
C ALA A 108 1.38 2.00 -32.34
N MET A 109 0.41 1.08 -32.21
CA MET A 109 -0.31 0.49 -33.34
C MET A 109 -1.47 1.35 -33.86
N GLN A 110 -1.84 2.46 -33.21
CA GLN A 110 -2.96 3.34 -33.60
C GLN A 110 -2.58 4.84 -33.55
N ALA A 111 -2.13 5.37 -34.70
CA ALA A 111 -2.05 6.79 -35.12
C ALA A 111 -0.86 7.69 -34.68
N GLU A 112 -0.52 8.62 -35.59
CA GLU A 112 0.54 9.65 -35.53
C GLU A 112 0.24 10.82 -34.56
N ALA A 113 -0.89 10.79 -33.84
CA ALA A 113 -1.31 11.82 -32.89
C ALA A 113 -1.00 11.43 -31.44
N MET A 114 -0.71 12.41 -30.59
CA MET A 114 -0.42 12.18 -29.17
C MET A 114 -1.64 11.57 -28.45
N THR A 115 -1.44 10.44 -27.77
CA THR A 115 -2.46 9.73 -26.99
C THR A 115 -2.87 10.54 -25.75
N ASP A 116 -4.07 10.29 -25.21
CA ASP A 116 -4.55 10.94 -23.99
C ASP A 116 -3.66 10.62 -22.78
N SER A 117 -3.13 9.40 -22.72
CA SER A 117 -2.13 8.98 -21.73
C SER A 117 -0.85 9.82 -21.80
N MET A 118 -0.33 10.08 -23.00
CA MET A 118 0.84 10.96 -23.16
C MET A 118 0.52 12.42 -22.82
N ARG A 119 -0.70 12.89 -23.09
CA ARG A 119 -1.12 14.23 -22.68
C ARG A 119 -1.14 14.37 -21.15
N MET A 120 -1.75 13.41 -20.46
CA MET A 120 -1.78 13.38 -18.99
C MET A 120 -0.38 13.30 -18.40
N PHE A 121 0.49 12.47 -18.97
CA PHE A 121 1.88 12.36 -18.55
C PHE A 121 2.63 13.71 -18.69
N GLN A 122 2.45 14.41 -19.82
CA GLN A 122 3.05 15.73 -20.02
C GLN A 122 2.54 16.78 -19.03
N TRP A 123 1.24 16.78 -18.72
CA TRP A 123 0.70 17.67 -17.69
C TRP A 123 1.28 17.36 -16.31
N GLY A 124 1.47 16.08 -15.98
CA GLY A 124 2.14 15.64 -14.75
C GLY A 124 3.59 16.13 -14.65
N LEU A 125 4.35 16.10 -15.75
CA LEU A 125 5.71 16.64 -15.78
C LEU A 125 5.77 18.16 -15.56
N GLN A 126 4.79 18.90 -16.08
CA GLN A 126 4.77 20.36 -16.01
C GLN A 126 4.30 20.86 -14.64
N GLU A 127 3.17 20.32 -14.15
CA GLU A 127 2.42 20.88 -13.03
C GLU A 127 1.99 19.80 -12.01
N GLY A 128 2.51 18.57 -12.11
CA GLY A 128 2.20 17.47 -11.18
C GLY A 128 2.93 17.55 -9.83
N ASN A 129 3.99 18.35 -9.72
CA ASN A 129 4.70 18.63 -8.46
C ASN A 129 4.60 20.13 -8.10
N PRO A 130 3.42 20.60 -7.68
CA PRO A 130 3.20 22.00 -7.37
C PRO A 130 3.94 22.41 -6.08
N GLY A 131 4.30 23.69 -6.00
CA GLY A 131 4.83 24.27 -4.76
C GLY A 131 3.81 24.23 -3.61
N LYS A 132 4.30 24.40 -2.36
CA LYS A 132 3.46 24.38 -1.16
C LYS A 132 2.25 25.31 -1.29
N GLY A 133 1.06 24.79 -0.99
CA GLY A 133 -0.20 25.53 -1.02
C GLY A 133 -0.80 25.73 -2.41
N LYS A 134 -0.20 25.15 -3.46
CA LYS A 134 -0.77 25.12 -4.82
C LYS A 134 -1.35 23.74 -5.12
N VAL A 135 -2.43 23.73 -5.90
CA VAL A 135 -3.03 22.49 -6.42
C VAL A 135 -2.32 22.13 -7.72
N GLY A 136 -1.90 20.86 -7.83
CA GLY A 136 -1.25 20.32 -9.03
C GLY A 136 -2.28 19.76 -10.00
N ILE A 137 -1.80 19.29 -11.14
CA ILE A 137 -2.66 18.56 -12.08
C ILE A 137 -3.11 17.22 -11.48
N ALA A 138 -4.38 16.88 -11.71
CA ALA A 138 -4.93 15.60 -11.31
C ALA A 138 -4.18 14.44 -12.01
N PRO A 139 -3.68 13.45 -11.27
CA PRO A 139 -3.07 12.28 -11.88
C PRO A 139 -4.14 11.37 -12.47
N GLU A 140 -3.69 10.31 -13.14
CA GLU A 140 -4.53 9.12 -13.26
C GLU A 140 -4.90 8.61 -11.87
N TRP A 141 -6.13 8.15 -11.72
CA TRP A 141 -6.56 7.55 -10.47
C TRP A 141 -7.57 6.45 -10.78
N PHE A 142 -7.35 5.27 -10.19
CA PHE A 142 -8.29 4.17 -10.30
C PHE A 142 -8.51 3.50 -8.94
N TYR A 143 -9.70 2.93 -8.79
CA TYR A 143 -10.06 2.11 -7.64
C TYR A 143 -9.73 0.64 -7.93
N LYS A 144 -8.82 0.06 -7.14
CA LYS A 144 -8.42 -1.36 -7.28
C LYS A 144 -9.32 -2.28 -6.45
N GLY A 145 -9.86 -1.77 -5.34
CA GLY A 145 -10.73 -2.56 -4.47
C GLY A 145 -10.69 -2.14 -3.01
N THR A 146 -11.14 -3.04 -2.14
CA THR A 146 -11.06 -2.87 -0.68
C THR A 146 -9.97 -3.75 -0.06
N GLY A 147 -9.86 -3.71 1.26
CA GLY A 147 -8.99 -4.61 2.03
C GLY A 147 -9.20 -6.10 1.75
N THR A 148 -10.34 -6.51 1.17
CA THR A 148 -10.60 -7.91 0.75
C THR A 148 -9.66 -8.38 -0.38
N MET A 149 -9.16 -7.46 -1.20
CA MET A 149 -8.28 -7.76 -2.33
C MET A 149 -6.80 -7.79 -1.93
N VAL A 150 -6.47 -7.30 -0.73
CA VAL A 150 -5.08 -7.22 -0.26
C VAL A 150 -4.61 -8.61 0.17
N ARG A 151 -3.38 -8.94 -0.21
CA ARG A 151 -2.67 -10.15 0.22
C ARG A 151 -1.42 -9.74 0.98
N ALA A 152 -1.13 -10.47 2.07
CA ALA A 152 0.07 -10.28 2.86
C ALA A 152 1.28 -10.96 2.21
N HIS A 153 2.46 -10.72 2.78
CA HIS A 153 3.67 -11.45 2.42
C HIS A 153 3.45 -12.97 2.46
N LEU A 154 3.89 -13.66 1.41
CA LEU A 154 3.71 -15.11 1.18
C LEU A 154 2.28 -15.62 1.08
N GLN A 155 1.27 -14.75 1.05
CA GLN A 155 -0.08 -15.19 0.69
C GLN A 155 -0.19 -15.38 -0.82
N PRO A 156 -0.91 -16.41 -1.29
CA PRO A 156 -1.09 -16.64 -2.72
C PRO A 156 -1.90 -15.50 -3.35
N LEU A 157 -1.54 -15.18 -4.60
CA LEU A 157 -2.34 -14.35 -5.48
C LEU A 157 -3.26 -15.26 -6.30
N ASP A 158 -4.54 -14.89 -6.39
CA ASP A 158 -5.56 -15.67 -7.07
C ASP A 158 -5.70 -15.20 -8.52
N VAL A 159 -5.41 -16.08 -9.48
CA VAL A 159 -5.67 -15.85 -10.91
C VAL A 159 -6.93 -16.64 -11.29
N PRO A 160 -8.09 -15.98 -11.54
CA PRO A 160 -9.31 -16.69 -11.89
C PRO A 160 -9.18 -17.33 -13.29
N PHE A 161 -9.93 -18.40 -13.55
CA PHE A 161 -9.82 -19.19 -14.80
C PHE A 161 -10.13 -18.40 -16.08
N TYR A 162 -10.80 -17.25 -15.95
CA TYR A 162 -11.17 -16.37 -17.04
C TYR A 162 -10.23 -15.15 -17.17
N ALA A 163 -9.23 -15.01 -16.29
CA ALA A 163 -8.19 -14.02 -16.48
C ALA A 163 -7.33 -14.40 -17.69
N GLU A 164 -6.88 -13.39 -18.41
CA GLU A 164 -6.04 -13.54 -19.58
C GLU A 164 -4.55 -13.40 -19.26
N ASP A 165 -4.23 -12.83 -18.10
CA ASP A 165 -2.88 -12.60 -17.61
C ASP A 165 -2.83 -12.49 -16.06
N GLY A 166 -1.62 -12.44 -15.51
CA GLY A 166 -1.33 -12.25 -14.09
C GLY A 166 0.00 -11.51 -13.93
N GLY A 167 0.04 -10.27 -14.42
CA GLY A 167 1.22 -9.42 -14.40
C GLY A 167 1.45 -8.75 -13.06
N GLU A 168 2.72 -8.66 -12.68
CA GLU A 168 3.18 -8.00 -11.46
C GLU A 168 3.65 -6.57 -11.78
N GLU A 169 3.27 -5.60 -10.95
CA GLU A 169 3.73 -4.23 -11.03
C GLU A 169 4.25 -3.80 -9.67
N ALA A 170 5.57 -3.72 -9.53
CA ALA A 170 6.22 -3.35 -8.28
C ALA A 170 6.05 -1.86 -8.01
N GLU A 171 5.40 -1.52 -6.90
CA GLU A 171 4.97 -0.17 -6.57
C GLU A 171 5.41 0.27 -5.18
N VAL A 172 5.44 1.58 -4.96
CA VAL A 172 5.52 2.17 -3.61
C VAL A 172 4.13 2.64 -3.20
N ALA A 173 3.52 1.96 -2.23
CA ALA A 173 2.21 2.32 -1.70
C ALA A 173 2.35 3.31 -0.54
N ALA A 174 1.69 4.46 -0.65
CA ALA A 174 1.52 5.41 0.44
C ALA A 174 0.29 5.02 1.27
N ILE A 175 0.44 4.99 2.60
CA ILE A 175 -0.63 4.58 3.52
C ILE A 175 -1.16 5.80 4.25
N TYR A 176 -2.48 5.98 4.20
CA TYR A 176 -3.20 7.04 4.90
C TYR A 176 -4.24 6.43 5.84
N PHE A 177 -4.34 6.99 7.03
CA PHE A 177 -5.44 6.80 7.97
C PHE A 177 -6.35 8.03 7.88
N ILE A 178 -7.66 7.81 7.79
CA ILE A 178 -8.64 8.91 7.86
C ILE A 178 -9.14 8.96 9.30
N ASP A 179 -8.88 10.07 10.00
CA ASP A 179 -9.28 10.23 11.40
C ASP A 179 -10.79 10.48 11.58
N ASP A 180 -11.22 10.56 12.83
CA ASP A 180 -12.63 10.69 13.21
C ASP A 180 -13.23 12.03 12.70
N GLU A 181 -12.37 13.03 12.42
CA GLU A 181 -12.71 14.32 11.82
C GLU A 181 -12.67 14.33 10.28
N GLY A 182 -12.29 13.21 9.65
CA GLY A 182 -12.18 13.07 8.19
C GLY A 182 -10.88 13.61 7.60
N THR A 183 -9.87 13.89 8.44
CA THR A 183 -8.56 14.40 8.00
C THR A 183 -7.65 13.23 7.61
N PRO A 184 -7.05 13.24 6.41
CA PRO A 184 -6.05 12.25 6.03
C PRO A 184 -4.74 12.44 6.80
N GLN A 185 -4.33 11.40 7.50
CA GLN A 185 -3.06 11.28 8.22
C GLN A 185 -2.16 10.29 7.49
N ARG A 186 -1.01 10.73 6.97
CA ARG A 186 -0.06 9.81 6.33
C ARG A 186 0.67 8.99 7.39
N LEU A 187 0.48 7.68 7.38
CA LEU A 187 1.15 6.76 8.29
C LEU A 187 2.57 6.43 7.83
N GLY A 188 2.76 6.25 6.52
CA GLY A 188 4.05 5.88 5.95
C GLY A 188 3.94 5.33 4.54
N PHE A 189 4.94 4.54 4.17
CA PHE A 189 5.04 3.88 2.87
C PHE A 189 5.31 2.39 3.06
N THR A 190 4.91 1.59 2.07
CA THR A 190 5.23 0.17 1.99
C THR A 190 5.47 -0.23 0.54
N ALA A 191 6.14 -1.35 0.33
CA ALA A 191 6.21 -1.96 -0.98
C ALA A 191 4.85 -2.56 -1.32
N GLY A 192 4.40 -2.36 -2.55
CA GLY A 192 3.19 -2.95 -3.11
C GLY A 192 3.51 -3.73 -4.37
N ASN A 193 2.66 -4.70 -4.67
CA ASN A 193 2.58 -5.28 -5.98
C ASN A 193 1.14 -5.06 -6.47
N GLU A 194 1.01 -4.28 -7.52
CA GLU A 194 -0.24 -4.17 -8.24
C GLU A 194 -0.35 -5.34 -9.23
N PHE A 195 -1.10 -6.37 -8.82
CA PHE A 195 -1.38 -7.51 -9.68
C PHE A 195 -2.46 -7.18 -10.71
N SER A 196 -2.17 -7.37 -11.99
CA SER A 196 -2.92 -6.81 -13.11
C SER A 196 -3.06 -7.80 -14.28
N ASP A 197 -4.21 -7.75 -14.97
CA ASP A 197 -4.44 -8.49 -16.22
C ASP A 197 -4.14 -7.57 -17.41
N HIS A 198 -2.87 -7.51 -17.83
CA HIS A 198 -2.41 -6.59 -18.88
C HIS A 198 -2.98 -6.95 -20.26
N VAL A 199 -3.27 -8.22 -20.51
CA VAL A 199 -3.89 -8.66 -21.77
C VAL A 199 -5.31 -8.13 -21.87
N PHE A 200 -6.10 -8.24 -20.80
CA PHE A 200 -7.44 -7.68 -20.75
C PHE A 200 -7.42 -6.15 -20.82
N GLU A 201 -6.52 -5.51 -20.05
CA GLU A 201 -6.35 -4.04 -20.06
C GLU A 201 -6.10 -3.54 -21.49
N LYS A 202 -5.15 -4.15 -22.21
CA LYS A 202 -4.79 -3.75 -23.58
C LYS A 202 -5.96 -3.82 -24.57
N LYS A 203 -6.91 -4.74 -24.37
CA LYS A 203 -8.07 -4.91 -25.26
C LYS A 203 -9.19 -3.91 -24.99
N ASN A 204 -9.40 -3.56 -23.72
CA ASN A 204 -10.49 -2.70 -23.26
C ASN A 204 -10.02 -1.30 -22.86
N TYR A 205 -8.84 -0.90 -23.31
CA TYR A 205 -8.30 0.41 -23.05
C TYR A 205 -9.09 1.47 -23.83
N LEU A 206 -9.67 2.45 -23.11
CA LEU A 206 -10.37 3.61 -23.67
C LEU A 206 -9.41 4.62 -24.30
#